data_AF-A0A960K6I2-F1
#
_entry.id   AF-A0A960K6I2-F1
#
_cell.length_a   1.000
_cell.length_b   1.000
_cell.length_c   1.000
_cell.angle_alpha   90.00
_cell.angle_beta   90.00
_cell.angle_gamma   90.00
#
_symmetry.space_group_name_H-M   'P 1'
#
loop_
_entity.id
_entity.type
_entity.pdbx_description
1 polymer ?
#
loop_
_entity_poly.entity_id
_entity_poly.type
_entity_poly.pdbx_seq_one_letter_code
_entity_poly.pdbx_strand_id
1 'polypeptide(L)'
;RRLVLELRGTLVALRSSLQGIFTAGKSTQLMGFGGRISRDPVVLERQALTALERLARPKSEWPETGVLGVSFDPEPWRASLLPRVEALNTRLLEIAHLEAAEAQVQGRQRRARKAFDSRFRPAARIVEDLCRLAGKPRLAARVRLDGSRPGRPKKPRKLRTAKSTAEAPGEGGTKTGGKGVPHEDGSA
;
A
#
# COMPACT_ATOMS: atom_id res chain seq x y z
N ARG A 1 3.38 -18.41 0.47
CA ARG A 1 3.18 -18.44 1.95
C ARG A 1 4.07 -19.46 2.65
N ARG A 2 4.08 -20.74 2.23
CA ARG A 2 4.96 -21.78 2.80
C ARG A 2 6.45 -21.39 2.80
N LEU A 3 6.99 -20.94 1.65
CA LEU A 3 8.39 -20.50 1.52
C LEU A 3 8.78 -19.40 2.53
N VAL A 4 7.90 -18.42 2.74
CA VAL A 4 8.13 -17.31 3.69
C VAL A 4 8.22 -17.83 5.12
N LEU A 5 7.36 -18.79 5.49
CA LEU A 5 7.39 -19.40 6.82
C LEU A 5 8.64 -20.25 7.04
N GLU A 6 9.03 -21.04 6.03
CA GLU A 6 10.24 -21.88 6.07
C GLU A 6 11.50 -21.02 6.18
N LEU A 7 11.66 -20.01 5.31
CA LEU A 7 12.80 -19.11 5.34
C LEU A 7 12.90 -18.36 6.67
N ARG A 8 11.76 -17.83 7.16
CA ARG A 8 11.69 -17.16 8.45
C ARG A 8 12.07 -18.11 9.59
N GLY A 9 11.56 -19.34 9.58
CA GLY A 9 11.91 -20.36 10.57
C GLY A 9 13.42 -20.64 10.58
N THR A 10 14.01 -20.74 9.39
CA THR A 10 15.47 -20.94 9.22
C THR A 10 16.28 -19.79 9.80
N LEU A 11 15.90 -18.55 9.53
CA LEU A 11 16.57 -17.37 10.08
C LEU A 11 16.41 -17.24 11.60
N VAL A 12 15.25 -17.63 12.13
CA VAL A 12 15.03 -17.67 13.60
C VAL A 12 15.94 -18.73 14.23
N ALA A 13 16.04 -19.92 13.62
CA ALA A 13 16.91 -20.98 14.08
C ALA A 13 18.39 -20.54 14.03
N LEU A 14 18.83 -19.97 12.90
CA LEU A 14 20.18 -19.42 12.74
C LEU A 14 20.48 -18.39 13.83
N ARG A 15 19.60 -17.42 14.03
CA ARG A 15 19.76 -16.40 15.07
C ARG A 15 19.91 -17.02 16.45
N SER A 16 19.06 -17.99 16.78
CA SER A 16 19.07 -18.65 18.09
C SER A 16 20.39 -19.39 18.30
N SER A 17 20.89 -20.10 17.28
CA SER A 17 22.21 -20.73 17.31
C SER A 17 23.34 -19.71 17.45
N LEU A 18 23.30 -18.60 16.71
CA LEU A 18 24.30 -17.54 16.80
C LEU A 18 24.29 -16.85 18.17
N GLN A 19 23.13 -16.65 18.80
CA GLN A 19 23.03 -16.09 20.15
C GLN A 19 23.59 -17.02 21.24
N GLY A 20 23.59 -18.34 21.00
CA GLY A 20 24.21 -19.30 21.90
C GLY A 20 25.74 -19.30 21.83
N ILE A 21 26.30 -18.98 20.65
CA ILE A 21 27.76 -19.02 20.39
C ILE A 21 28.41 -17.64 20.56
N PHE A 22 27.71 -16.60 20.12
CA PHE A 22 28.15 -15.22 20.12
C PHE A 22 27.28 -14.41 21.09
N THR A 23 27.87 -13.44 21.78
CA THR A 23 27.09 -12.52 22.62
C THR A 23 26.05 -11.77 21.78
N ALA A 24 24.96 -11.32 22.41
CA ALA A 24 23.80 -10.76 21.70
C ALA A 24 24.17 -9.70 20.64
N GLY A 25 25.07 -8.75 20.97
CA GLY A 25 25.53 -7.73 20.02
C GLY A 25 26.37 -8.29 18.86
N LYS A 26 27.25 -9.25 19.13
CA LYS A 26 28.08 -9.92 18.12
C LYS A 26 27.23 -10.77 17.16
N SER A 27 26.18 -11.42 17.67
CA SER A 27 25.25 -12.20 16.83
C SER A 27 24.50 -11.31 15.81
N THR A 28 24.11 -10.10 16.20
CA THR A 28 23.48 -9.14 15.28
C THR A 28 24.46 -8.56 14.27
N GLN A 29 25.72 -8.35 14.68
CA GLN A 29 26.79 -7.93 13.77
C GLN A 29 27.05 -9.00 12.69
N LEU A 30 27.11 -10.27 13.09
CA LEU A 30 27.34 -11.39 12.16
C LEU A 30 26.14 -11.64 11.24
N MET A 31 24.90 -11.45 11.68
CA MET A 31 23.74 -11.51 10.76
C MET A 31 23.67 -10.29 9.82
N GLY A 32 24.29 -9.17 10.17
CA GLY A 32 24.22 -7.91 9.43
C GLY A 32 22.87 -7.18 9.56
N PHE A 33 21.96 -7.65 10.41
CA PHE A 33 20.72 -6.96 10.75
C PHE A 33 20.31 -7.21 12.20
N GLY A 34 19.76 -6.18 12.83
CA GLY A 34 19.20 -6.23 14.18
C GLY A 34 17.68 -6.39 14.20
N GLY A 35 17.11 -6.47 15.40
CA GLY A 35 15.65 -6.42 15.61
C GLY A 35 14.90 -7.69 15.18
N ARG A 36 13.58 -7.59 14.98
CA ARG A 36 12.72 -8.75 14.64
C ARG A 36 12.90 -9.18 13.18
N ILE A 37 12.90 -10.49 12.93
CA ILE A 37 12.84 -11.03 11.56
C ILE A 37 11.47 -10.70 10.98
N SER A 38 11.46 -10.04 9.83
CA SER A 38 10.24 -9.51 9.21
C SER A 38 9.30 -10.63 8.76
N ARG A 39 8.01 -10.32 8.68
CA ARG A 39 6.99 -11.17 8.02
C ARG A 39 6.74 -10.75 6.58
N ASP A 40 7.19 -9.56 6.20
CA ASP A 40 7.13 -9.06 4.84
C ASP A 40 8.11 -9.86 3.95
N PRO A 41 7.65 -10.51 2.87
CA PRO A 41 8.49 -11.28 1.97
C PRO A 41 9.70 -10.51 1.41
N VAL A 42 9.54 -9.23 1.07
CA VAL A 42 10.60 -8.42 0.46
C VAL A 42 11.67 -8.09 1.48
N VAL A 43 11.25 -7.68 2.68
CA VAL A 43 12.19 -7.39 3.77
C VAL A 43 12.88 -8.67 4.25
N LEU A 44 12.15 -9.79 4.29
CA LEU A 44 12.67 -11.10 4.68
C LEU A 44 13.75 -11.60 3.71
N GLU A 45 13.53 -11.44 2.40
CA GLU A 45 14.48 -11.79 1.36
C GLU A 45 15.78 -10.99 1.51
N ARG A 46 15.69 -9.67 1.69
CA ARG A 46 16.85 -8.81 1.99
C ARG A 46 17.59 -9.23 3.25
N GLN A 47 16.88 -9.47 4.35
CA GLN A 47 17.49 -9.96 5.59
C GLN A 47 18.24 -11.28 5.38
N ALA A 48 17.66 -12.21 4.62
CA ALA A 48 18.28 -13.50 4.33
C ALA A 48 19.52 -13.36 3.44
N LEU A 49 19.49 -12.51 2.41
CA LEU A 49 20.64 -12.20 1.57
C LEU A 49 21.78 -11.56 2.38
N THR A 50 21.45 -10.60 3.26
CA THR A 50 22.46 -10.01 4.15
C THR A 50 23.09 -11.06 5.06
N ALA A 51 22.30 -11.97 5.65
CA ALA A 51 22.86 -13.06 6.44
C ALA A 51 23.76 -13.98 5.61
N LEU A 52 23.34 -14.36 4.39
CA LEU A 52 24.14 -15.20 3.50
C LEU A 52 25.47 -14.54 3.12
N GLU A 53 25.45 -13.25 2.79
CA GLU A 53 26.66 -12.47 2.48
C GLU A 53 27.62 -12.46 3.68
N ARG A 54 27.10 -12.25 4.88
CA ARG A 54 27.92 -12.21 6.10
C ARG A 54 28.48 -13.57 6.47
N LEU A 55 27.70 -14.64 6.31
CA LEU A 55 28.15 -16.02 6.54
C LEU A 55 29.18 -16.48 5.51
N ALA A 56 29.23 -15.86 4.33
CA ALA A 56 30.21 -16.16 3.30
C ALA A 56 31.58 -15.46 3.51
N ARG A 57 31.64 -14.48 4.42
CA ARG A 57 32.90 -13.77 4.73
C ARG A 57 33.91 -14.70 5.39
N PRO A 58 35.21 -14.47 5.20
CA PRO A 58 36.25 -15.26 5.85
C PRO A 58 36.10 -15.19 7.37
N LYS A 59 36.42 -16.30 8.06
CA LYS A 59 36.31 -16.40 9.53
C LYS A 59 37.10 -15.32 10.28
N SER A 60 38.15 -14.76 9.66
CA SER A 60 38.94 -13.65 10.22
C SER A 60 38.15 -12.35 10.38
N GLU A 61 37.06 -12.16 9.63
CA GLU A 61 36.17 -10.99 9.75
C GLU A 61 35.05 -11.20 10.78
N TRP A 62 34.94 -12.41 11.34
CA TRP A 62 33.86 -12.72 12.25
C TRP A 62 34.15 -12.21 13.65
N PRO A 63 33.12 -11.79 14.40
CA PRO A 63 33.31 -11.39 15.78
C PRO A 63 33.79 -12.59 16.60
N GLU A 64 34.66 -12.35 17.59
CA GLU A 64 35.15 -13.43 18.47
C GLU A 64 34.00 -14.11 19.20
N THR A 65 34.06 -15.44 19.34
CA THR A 65 33.05 -16.21 20.06
C THR A 65 33.01 -15.82 21.54
N GLY A 66 31.83 -15.90 22.15
CA GLY A 66 31.67 -15.67 23.59
C GLY A 66 31.96 -16.92 24.43
N VAL A 67 32.06 -18.08 23.78
CA VAL A 67 32.23 -19.39 24.40
C VAL A 67 33.54 -20.00 23.95
N LEU A 68 34.37 -20.41 24.92
CA LEU A 68 35.64 -21.08 24.67
C LEU A 68 35.40 -22.50 24.13
N GLY A 69 36.16 -22.89 23.10
CA GLY A 69 36.15 -24.25 22.55
C GLY A 69 34.99 -24.57 21.59
N VAL A 70 34.10 -23.62 21.29
CA VAL A 70 33.00 -23.82 20.33
C VAL A 70 33.38 -23.28 18.96
N SER A 71 33.31 -24.12 17.93
CA SER A 71 33.48 -23.74 16.53
C SER A 71 32.11 -23.62 15.85
N PHE A 72 31.93 -22.57 15.06
CA PHE A 72 30.74 -22.38 14.23
C PHE A 72 31.06 -22.71 12.76
N ASP A 73 30.24 -23.57 12.16
CA ASP A 73 30.31 -23.92 10.75
C ASP A 73 29.16 -23.23 9.97
N PRO A 74 29.46 -22.32 9.03
CA PRO A 74 28.44 -21.60 8.28
C PRO A 74 27.85 -22.43 7.13
N GLU A 75 28.55 -23.45 6.64
CA GLU A 75 28.21 -24.11 5.38
C GLU A 75 26.83 -24.79 5.40
N PRO A 76 26.44 -25.53 6.45
CA PRO A 76 25.10 -26.12 6.52
C PRO A 76 23.99 -25.05 6.52
N TRP A 77 24.24 -23.90 7.14
CA TRP A 77 23.29 -22.79 7.16
C TRP A 77 23.16 -22.14 5.79
N ARG A 78 24.28 -21.92 5.09
CA ARG A 78 24.30 -21.37 3.74
C ARG A 78 23.59 -22.32 2.76
N ALA A 79 23.90 -23.61 2.82
CA ALA A 79 23.25 -24.64 2.01
C ALA A 79 21.73 -24.73 2.24
N SER A 80 21.28 -24.47 3.46
CA SER A 80 19.84 -24.46 3.78
C SER A 80 19.13 -23.15 3.36
N LEU A 81 19.80 -22.01 3.52
CA LEU A 81 19.22 -20.69 3.26
C LEU A 81 19.19 -20.35 1.77
N LEU A 82 20.28 -20.58 1.04
CA LEU A 82 20.43 -20.17 -0.36
C LEU A 82 19.26 -20.61 -1.27
N PRO A 83 18.89 -21.91 -1.36
CA PRO A 83 17.81 -22.32 -2.25
C PRO A 83 16.45 -21.74 -1.85
N ARG A 84 16.23 -21.46 -0.55
CA ARG A 84 14.98 -20.86 -0.05
C ARG A 84 14.89 -19.38 -0.43
N VAL A 85 16.01 -18.68 -0.38
CA VAL A 85 16.10 -17.27 -0.79
C VAL A 85 15.90 -17.14 -2.29
N GLU A 86 16.57 -17.98 -3.10
CA GLU A 86 16.41 -18.01 -4.55
C GLU A 86 14.98 -18.35 -4.98
N ALA A 87 14.35 -19.32 -4.30
CA ALA A 87 12.95 -19.65 -4.53
C ALA A 87 12.02 -18.49 -4.19
N LEU A 88 12.30 -17.73 -3.10
CA LEU A 88 11.51 -16.56 -2.74
C LEU A 88 11.69 -15.42 -3.75
N ASN A 89 12.94 -15.13 -4.13
CA ASN A 89 13.27 -14.08 -5.10
C ASN A 89 12.60 -14.34 -6.46
N THR A 90 12.69 -15.58 -6.96
CA THR A 90 12.00 -15.99 -8.20
C THR A 90 10.49 -15.68 -8.13
N ARG A 91 9.83 -15.99 -7.00
CA ARG A 91 8.41 -15.68 -6.82
C ARG A 91 8.11 -14.19 -6.74
N LEU A 92 9.00 -13.39 -6.12
CA LEU A 92 8.84 -11.94 -6.07
C LEU A 92 8.95 -11.32 -7.48
N LEU A 93 9.90 -11.79 -8.29
CA LEU A 93 10.06 -11.36 -9.67
C LEU A 93 8.86 -11.74 -10.54
N GLU A 94 8.34 -12.97 -10.42
CA GLU A 94 7.11 -13.39 -11.11
C GLU A 94 5.93 -12.46 -10.80
N ILE A 95 5.71 -12.12 -9.53
CA ILE A 95 4.64 -11.21 -9.12
C ILE A 95 4.86 -9.82 -9.73
N ALA A 96 6.08 -9.29 -9.66
CA ALA A 96 6.41 -7.99 -10.23
C ALA A 96 6.17 -7.95 -11.76
N HIS A 97 6.50 -9.03 -12.47
CA HIS A 97 6.23 -9.14 -13.90
C HIS A 97 4.74 -9.17 -14.22
N LEU A 98 3.94 -9.91 -13.44
CA LEU A 98 2.48 -9.95 -13.61
C LEU A 98 1.86 -8.58 -13.35
N GLU A 99 2.25 -7.89 -12.28
CA GLU A 99 1.78 -6.54 -11.97
C GLU A 99 2.12 -5.53 -13.08
N ALA A 100 3.33 -5.62 -13.64
CA ALA A 100 3.75 -4.80 -14.77
C ALA A 100 2.90 -5.09 -16.03
N ALA A 101 2.62 -6.36 -16.31
CA ALA A 101 1.76 -6.76 -17.43
C ALA A 101 0.33 -6.24 -17.26
N GLU A 102 -0.25 -6.36 -16.06
CA GLU A 102 -1.57 -5.83 -15.74
C GLU A 102 -1.61 -4.30 -15.89
N ALA A 103 -0.60 -3.59 -15.40
CA ALA A 103 -0.49 -2.15 -15.56
C ALA A 103 -0.46 -1.73 -17.05
N GLN A 104 0.24 -2.48 -17.89
CA GLN A 104 0.25 -2.24 -19.34
C GLN A 104 -1.14 -2.45 -19.97
N VAL A 105 -1.84 -3.54 -19.62
CA VAL A 105 -3.20 -3.81 -20.11
C VAL A 105 -4.15 -2.70 -19.69
N GLN A 106 -4.13 -2.28 -18.42
CA GLN A 106 -4.93 -1.17 -17.94
C GLN A 106 -4.60 0.13 -18.68
N GLY A 107 -3.31 0.39 -18.95
CA GLY A 107 -2.86 1.52 -19.76
C GLY A 107 -3.45 1.51 -21.17
N ARG A 108 -3.42 0.36 -21.86
CA ARG A 108 -4.03 0.18 -23.18
C ARG A 108 -5.54 0.39 -23.16
N GLN A 109 -6.24 -0.18 -22.18
CA GLN A 109 -7.69 0.01 -22.02
C GLN A 109 -8.07 1.48 -21.77
N ARG A 110 -7.31 2.20 -20.93
CA ARG A 110 -7.51 3.63 -20.70
C ARG A 110 -7.34 4.45 -21.98
N ARG A 111 -6.31 4.15 -22.78
CA ARG A 111 -6.09 4.79 -24.08
C ARG A 111 -7.22 4.50 -25.07
N ALA A 112 -7.67 3.25 -25.15
CA ALA A 112 -8.78 2.85 -26.01
C ALA A 112 -10.09 3.56 -25.64
N ARG A 113 -10.42 3.63 -24.34
CA ARG A 113 -11.60 4.38 -23.85
C ARG A 113 -11.52 5.87 -24.20
N LYS A 114 -10.36 6.50 -23.97
CA LYS A 114 -10.13 7.91 -24.33
C LYS A 114 -10.28 8.14 -25.83
N ALA A 115 -9.77 7.24 -26.67
CA ALA A 115 -9.92 7.30 -28.12
C ALA A 115 -11.40 7.16 -28.53
N PHE A 116 -12.12 6.18 -27.99
CA PHE A 116 -13.55 6.03 -28.23
C PHE A 116 -14.34 7.29 -27.84
N ASP A 117 -14.12 7.82 -26.64
CA ASP A 117 -14.77 9.03 -26.15
C ASP A 117 -14.49 10.23 -27.07
N SER A 118 -13.25 10.41 -27.53
CA SER A 118 -12.88 11.49 -28.45
C SER A 118 -13.61 11.43 -29.79
N ARG A 119 -13.88 10.23 -30.31
CA ARG A 119 -14.61 10.03 -31.58
C ARG A 119 -16.12 10.16 -31.40
N PHE A 120 -16.66 9.69 -30.29
CA PHE A 120 -18.11 9.70 -30.05
C PHE A 120 -18.63 11.06 -29.58
N ARG A 121 -17.81 11.86 -28.90
CA ARG A 121 -18.23 13.15 -28.32
C ARG A 121 -18.73 14.17 -29.35
N PRO A 122 -18.13 14.34 -30.54
CA PRO A 122 -18.68 15.20 -31.58
C PRO A 122 -20.07 14.74 -32.06
N ALA A 123 -20.26 13.44 -32.31
CA ALA A 123 -21.55 12.89 -32.74
C ALA A 123 -22.63 13.08 -31.66
N ALA A 124 -22.30 12.81 -30.40
CA ALA A 124 -23.20 13.06 -29.27
C ALA A 124 -23.59 14.54 -29.16
N ARG A 125 -22.67 15.46 -29.45
CA ARG A 125 -22.95 16.91 -29.46
C ARG A 125 -23.93 17.30 -30.57
N ILE A 126 -23.75 16.77 -31.79
CA ILE A 126 -24.69 17.01 -32.91
C ILE A 126 -26.11 16.56 -32.52
N VAL A 127 -26.23 15.35 -31.95
CA VAL A 127 -27.54 14.83 -31.51
C VAL A 127 -28.12 15.66 -30.35
N GLU A 128 -27.28 16.10 -29.41
CA GLU A 128 -27.69 17.01 -28.33
C GLU A 128 -28.26 18.32 -28.89
N ASP A 129 -27.57 18.95 -29.84
CA ASP A 129 -27.97 20.22 -30.44
C ASP A 129 -29.26 20.08 -31.27
N LEU A 130 -29.41 18.99 -32.05
CA LEU A 130 -30.66 18.66 -32.75
C LEU A 130 -31.85 18.48 -31.79
N CYS A 131 -31.64 17.80 -30.66
CA CYS A 131 -32.71 17.63 -29.66
C CYS A 131 -33.13 18.96 -29.03
N ARG A 132 -32.19 19.91 -28.86
CA ARG A 132 -32.49 21.25 -28.36
C ARG A 132 -33.29 22.06 -29.38
N LEU A 133 -32.89 22.03 -30.65
CA LEU A 133 -33.61 22.69 -31.75
C LEU A 133 -35.05 22.17 -31.88
N ALA A 134 -35.26 20.86 -31.67
CA ALA A 134 -36.59 20.25 -31.69
C ALA A 134 -37.43 20.52 -30.42
N GLY A 135 -37.00 21.39 -29.50
CA GLY A 135 -37.73 21.69 -28.26
C GLY A 135 -37.76 20.53 -27.26
N LYS A 136 -36.84 19.56 -27.35
CA LYS A 136 -36.77 18.37 -26.48
C LYS A 136 -35.55 18.42 -25.53
N PRO A 137 -35.47 19.37 -24.59
CA PRO A 137 -34.30 19.56 -23.73
C PRO A 137 -34.04 18.38 -22.77
N ARG A 138 -35.10 17.65 -22.39
CA ARG A 138 -34.97 16.42 -21.57
C ARG A 138 -34.24 15.31 -22.32
N LEU A 139 -34.45 15.20 -23.63
CA LEU A 139 -33.76 14.21 -24.46
C LEU A 139 -32.30 14.59 -24.68
N ALA A 140 -32.04 15.89 -24.96
CA ALA A 140 -30.69 16.43 -25.06
C ALA A 140 -29.84 16.15 -23.81
N ALA A 141 -30.43 16.34 -22.61
CA ALA A 141 -29.76 16.05 -21.34
C ALA A 141 -29.38 14.57 -21.15
N ARG A 142 -30.09 13.63 -21.79
CA ARG A 142 -29.78 12.19 -21.74
C ARG A 142 -28.64 11.81 -22.68
N VAL A 143 -28.47 12.54 -23.78
CA VAL A 143 -27.43 12.30 -24.79
C VAL A 143 -26.08 12.90 -24.36
N ARG A 144 -26.11 13.92 -23.48
CA ARG A 144 -24.90 14.55 -22.95
C ARG A 144 -24.01 13.55 -22.19
N LEU A 145 -22.82 13.31 -22.73
CA LEU A 145 -21.74 12.59 -22.05
C LEU A 145 -21.08 13.51 -21.01
N ASP A 146 -21.06 13.11 -19.74
CA ASP A 146 -20.32 13.86 -18.72
C ASP A 146 -18.81 13.59 -18.89
N GLY A 147 -18.01 14.65 -18.99
CA GLY A 147 -16.55 14.55 -19.07
C GLY A 147 -15.88 13.92 -17.84
N SER A 148 -16.65 13.64 -16.78
CA SER A 148 -16.15 13.08 -15.52
C SER A 148 -16.14 11.54 -15.49
N ARG A 149 -16.85 10.84 -16.38
CA ARG A 149 -16.81 9.37 -16.48
C ARG A 149 -17.00 8.88 -17.93
N PRO A 150 -16.01 8.15 -18.50
CA PRO A 150 -16.12 7.53 -19.82
C PRO A 150 -17.38 6.68 -19.97
N GLY A 151 -18.12 6.86 -21.08
CA GLY A 151 -19.16 5.94 -21.53
C GLY A 151 -20.44 5.81 -20.68
N ARG A 152 -20.77 6.75 -19.79
CA ARG A 152 -22.10 6.75 -19.12
C ARG A 152 -22.89 8.04 -19.39
N PRO A 153 -24.11 7.95 -19.94
CA PRO A 153 -25.02 9.09 -19.98
C PRO A 153 -25.37 9.52 -18.55
N LYS A 154 -25.57 10.82 -18.38
CA LYS A 154 -25.88 11.41 -17.07
C LYS A 154 -27.15 10.77 -16.50
N LYS A 155 -27.08 10.24 -15.27
CA LYS A 155 -28.31 9.89 -14.54
C LYS A 155 -29.14 11.18 -14.39
N PRO A 156 -30.45 11.17 -14.69
CA PRO A 156 -31.26 12.37 -14.58
C PRO A 156 -31.13 12.93 -13.16
N ARG A 157 -30.62 14.15 -13.06
CA ARG A 157 -30.54 14.91 -11.81
C ARG A 157 -31.96 15.04 -11.30
N LYS A 158 -32.29 14.34 -10.19
CA LYS A 158 -33.60 14.48 -9.53
C LYS A 158 -33.83 15.97 -9.31
N LEU A 159 -34.80 16.56 -10.02
CA LEU A 159 -35.23 17.93 -9.74
C LEU A 159 -35.70 17.92 -8.29
N ARG A 160 -34.98 18.65 -7.42
CA ARG A 160 -35.51 19.01 -6.10
C ARG A 160 -36.79 19.78 -6.39
N THR A 161 -37.94 19.19 -6.05
CA THR A 161 -39.18 19.92 -5.89
C THR A 161 -38.90 21.06 -4.92
N ALA A 162 -39.18 22.28 -5.38
CA ALA A 162 -39.05 23.48 -4.57
C ALA A 162 -39.95 23.31 -3.35
N LYS A 163 -39.34 23.27 -2.16
CA LYS A 163 -40.06 23.44 -0.91
C LYS A 163 -40.45 24.91 -0.86
N SER A 164 -41.73 25.17 -1.12
CA SER A 164 -42.31 26.50 -1.05
C SER A 164 -42.13 27.07 0.35
N THR A 165 -41.77 28.33 0.36
CA THR A 165 -41.69 29.27 1.47
C THR A 165 -43.05 29.41 2.14
N ALA A 166 -43.08 29.35 3.47
CA ALA A 166 -44.08 30.01 4.29
C ALA A 166 -43.32 30.66 5.45
N GLU A 167 -43.24 31.99 5.40
CA GLU A 167 -42.78 32.86 6.47
C GLU A 167 -43.75 32.81 7.67
N ALA A 168 -43.21 32.96 8.87
CA ALA A 168 -43.79 33.83 9.88
C ALA A 168 -42.65 34.38 10.77
N PRO A 169 -42.61 35.70 11.04
CA PRO A 169 -41.61 36.34 11.88
C PRO A 169 -42.05 36.37 13.34
N GLY A 170 -41.11 36.28 14.27
CA GLY A 170 -41.34 36.42 15.70
C GLY A 170 -40.13 37.02 16.39
N GLU A 171 -40.25 38.31 16.70
CA GLU A 171 -39.32 39.13 17.47
C GLU A 171 -39.10 38.62 18.90
N GLY A 172 -37.96 39.03 19.47
CA GLY A 172 -37.91 39.44 20.88
C GLY A 172 -37.11 38.53 21.80
N GLY A 173 -36.07 39.09 22.45
CA GLY A 173 -35.50 38.47 23.64
C GLY A 173 -34.04 38.84 23.90
N THR A 174 -33.85 39.98 24.55
CA THR A 174 -32.56 40.52 24.97
C THR A 174 -31.98 39.83 26.21
N LYS A 175 -30.65 39.98 26.34
CA LYS A 175 -29.88 40.23 27.57
C LYS A 175 -29.44 39.08 28.51
N THR A 176 -28.12 39.14 28.76
CA THR A 176 -27.40 39.10 30.06
C THR A 176 -27.16 37.77 30.79
N GLY A 177 -25.88 37.52 31.07
CA GLY A 177 -25.43 37.34 32.46
C GLY A 177 -24.73 36.03 32.81
N GLY A 178 -23.52 36.15 33.39
CA GLY A 178 -22.76 35.08 34.08
C GLY A 178 -21.43 34.81 33.38
N LYS A 179 -20.27 35.40 33.72
CA LYS A 179 -19.64 35.77 35.00
C LYS A 179 -19.34 34.59 35.93
N GLY A 180 -18.04 34.28 36.02
CA GLY A 180 -17.37 33.63 37.17
C GLY A 180 -17.21 32.11 37.06
N VAL A 181 -16.11 31.47 37.49
CA VAL A 181 -14.89 31.85 38.25
C VAL A 181 -13.86 30.71 38.02
N PRO A 182 -12.54 30.99 38.10
CA PRO A 182 -11.43 30.02 38.05
C PRO A 182 -11.10 29.39 39.42
N HIS A 183 -10.54 28.18 39.45
CA HIS A 183 -9.83 27.55 40.60
C HIS A 183 -9.32 26.16 40.13
N GLU A 184 -8.16 25.58 40.48
CA GLU A 184 -7.14 25.79 41.51
C GLU A 184 -5.76 25.31 41.04
N ASP A 185 -4.72 26.02 41.47
CA ASP A 185 -3.37 25.53 41.71
C ASP A 185 -3.33 24.59 42.93
N GLY A 186 -2.36 23.67 42.97
CA GLY A 186 -1.93 22.97 44.20
C GLY A 186 -1.51 21.52 43.94
N SER A 187 -0.23 21.26 43.66
CA SER A 187 0.83 20.96 44.63
C SER A 187 0.87 19.49 45.09
N ALA A 188 1.91 18.79 44.66
CA ALA A 188 2.89 18.12 45.51
C ALA A 188 4.20 17.93 44.72
#